data_AF-A0A7W1VXY9-F1
#
_entry.id   AF-A0A7W1VXY9-F1
#
_cell.length_a   1.000
_cell.length_b   1.000
_cell.length_c   1.000
_cell.angle_alpha   90.00
_cell.angle_beta   90.00
_cell.angle_gamma   90.00
#
_symmetry.space_group_name_H-M   'P 1'
#
loop_
_entity.id
_entity.type
_entity.pdbx_description
1 polymer ?
#
loop_
_entity_poly.entity_id
_entity_poly.type
_entity_poly.pdbx_seq_one_letter_code
_entity_poly.pdbx_strand_id
1 'polypeptide(L)'
;MLPTTRLTVLAMFISLYAIPGCRHKPPPQRELLPIPGSHAAVADRVIRPAFDKSPMDMIYYPVDYPVLKMSGKTSQQPIARVIYSRPEKNGRVIFGNVVKYSEHWRLGANEATEIEFFTDVSIQNKKIRKGRYILYCIPYPDKWTLILNDDLFVWGLRIHSSKDIYSFDVPASTTGDVYEAFTMQFEPGKEGMQLVMAWDNAKAVLPISF
;
A
#
# COMPACT_ATOMS: atom_id res chain seq x y z
N MET A 1 86.13 11.27 39.55
CA MET A 1 86.45 12.68 39.85
C MET A 1 86.40 13.45 38.53
N LEU A 2 85.57 14.49 38.48
CA LEU A 2 85.14 15.26 37.30
C LEU A 2 86.26 16.05 36.60
N PRO A 3 86.02 16.46 35.34
CA PRO A 3 85.76 17.89 35.10
C PRO A 3 84.51 18.13 34.22
N THR A 4 83.49 18.85 34.72
CA THR A 4 83.17 20.28 34.50
C THR A 4 82.77 20.69 33.07
N THR A 5 81.46 20.55 32.82
CA THR A 5 80.48 21.53 32.30
C THR A 5 80.85 22.45 31.13
N ARG A 6 80.19 22.21 29.99
CA ARG A 6 80.14 23.08 28.81
C ARG A 6 79.03 24.13 28.94
N LEU A 7 79.35 25.38 28.59
CA LEU A 7 78.38 26.44 28.29
C LEU A 7 78.65 26.90 26.86
N THR A 8 77.67 26.78 25.97
CA THR A 8 77.82 27.21 24.57
C THR A 8 76.78 28.29 24.28
N VAL A 9 77.29 29.49 23.98
CA VAL A 9 76.51 30.68 23.60
C VAL A 9 76.21 30.63 22.10
N LEU A 10 74.95 30.87 21.76
CA LEU A 10 74.37 30.86 20.43
C LEU A 10 74.56 32.24 19.76
N ALA A 11 75.15 32.29 18.57
CA ALA A 11 75.22 33.51 17.75
C ALA A 11 74.71 33.23 16.32
N MET A 12 73.74 34.04 15.90
CA MET A 12 73.06 34.03 14.61
C MET A 12 74.01 34.34 13.44
N PHE A 13 73.87 33.60 12.34
CA PHE A 13 74.26 34.06 11.01
C PHE A 13 73.02 34.13 10.13
N ILE A 14 72.72 35.35 9.68
CA ILE A 14 71.68 35.67 8.67
C ILE A 14 72.29 35.38 7.30
N SER A 15 71.63 34.53 6.50
CA SER A 15 71.95 34.35 5.08
C SER A 15 70.70 34.57 4.24
N LEU A 16 70.81 35.56 3.35
CA LEU A 16 69.81 36.04 2.41
C LEU A 16 69.61 35.01 1.29
N TYR A 17 68.38 34.54 1.06
CA TYR A 17 68.01 33.86 -0.19
C TYR A 17 66.71 34.45 -0.76
N ALA A 18 66.78 34.79 -2.05
CA ALA A 18 65.77 35.47 -2.84
C ALA A 18 64.53 34.61 -3.12
N ILE A 19 63.36 35.25 -3.24
CA ILE A 19 62.07 34.65 -3.59
C ILE A 19 61.98 34.46 -5.13
N PRO A 20 61.73 33.24 -5.65
CA PRO A 20 61.22 33.08 -7.00
C PRO A 20 59.69 33.14 -7.00
N GLY A 21 59.14 34.02 -7.85
CA GLY A 21 57.71 34.29 -7.97
C GLY A 21 56.82 33.06 -8.25
N CYS A 22 55.59 33.16 -7.77
CA CYS A 22 54.51 32.21 -8.00
C CYS A 22 54.30 31.95 -9.50
N ARG A 23 54.64 30.73 -9.96
CA ARG A 23 54.05 30.15 -11.18
C ARG A 23 52.97 29.16 -10.76
N HIS A 24 51.70 29.48 -11.03
CA HIS A 24 50.63 28.50 -10.94
C HIS A 24 50.89 27.38 -11.94
N LYS A 25 51.25 26.18 -11.45
CA LYS A 25 51.17 24.95 -12.25
C LYS A 25 49.68 24.57 -12.36
N PRO A 26 49.14 24.34 -13.56
CA PRO A 26 47.82 23.75 -13.68
C PRO A 26 47.82 22.34 -13.04
N PRO A 27 46.69 21.90 -12.47
CA PRO A 27 46.60 20.58 -11.85
C PRO A 27 46.90 19.49 -12.89
N PRO A 28 47.49 18.36 -12.47
CA PRO A 28 47.80 17.25 -13.36
C PRO A 28 46.54 16.79 -14.08
N GLN A 29 46.59 16.76 -15.42
CA GLN A 29 45.53 16.17 -16.22
C GLN A 29 45.46 14.69 -15.86
N ARG A 30 44.33 14.27 -15.30
CA ARG A 30 44.03 12.87 -15.08
C ARG A 30 43.93 12.24 -16.46
N GLU A 31 44.92 11.43 -16.83
CA GLU A 31 44.86 10.58 -18.02
C GLU A 31 43.54 9.79 -17.94
N LEU A 32 42.63 10.07 -18.88
CA LEU A 32 41.41 9.29 -19.04
C LEU A 32 41.87 7.91 -19.51
N LEU A 33 41.86 6.95 -18.59
CA LEU A 33 41.92 5.54 -18.97
C LEU A 33 40.82 5.31 -20.02
N PRO A 34 41.11 4.62 -21.13
CA PRO A 34 40.10 4.32 -22.13
C PRO A 34 38.95 3.61 -21.42
N ILE A 35 37.71 4.10 -21.58
CA ILE A 35 36.52 3.42 -21.08
C ILE A 35 36.56 2.03 -21.73
N PRO A 36 36.81 0.94 -21.00
CA PRO A 36 36.71 -0.37 -21.59
C PRO A 36 35.24 -0.52 -21.95
N GLY A 37 34.97 -0.80 -23.23
CA GLY A 37 33.67 -1.20 -23.70
C GLY A 37 33.15 -2.31 -22.81
N SER A 38 32.25 -1.95 -21.92
CA SER A 38 31.39 -2.84 -21.18
C SER A 38 29.99 -2.27 -21.34
N HIS A 39 29.51 -2.28 -22.58
CA HIS A 39 28.25 -2.98 -22.79
C HIS A 39 28.47 -4.43 -22.33
N ALA A 40 28.57 -4.63 -21.02
CA ALA A 40 28.12 -5.88 -20.45
C ALA A 40 26.71 -5.98 -21.01
N ALA A 41 26.53 -6.94 -21.92
CA ALA A 41 25.22 -7.24 -22.46
C ALA A 41 24.30 -7.27 -21.25
N VAL A 42 23.40 -6.29 -21.17
CA VAL A 42 22.28 -6.40 -20.25
C VAL A 42 21.56 -7.60 -20.83
N ALA A 43 21.85 -8.78 -20.26
CA ALA A 43 21.14 -9.98 -20.61
C ALA A 43 19.68 -9.58 -20.50
N ASP A 44 18.97 -9.69 -21.62
CA ASP A 44 17.57 -9.40 -21.75
C ASP A 44 16.86 -10.34 -20.76
N ARG A 45 16.76 -9.91 -19.50
CA ARG A 45 16.07 -10.62 -18.46
C ARG A 45 14.63 -10.49 -18.88
N VAL A 46 14.14 -11.50 -19.59
CA VAL A 46 12.74 -11.61 -19.96
C VAL A 46 11.94 -11.39 -18.67
N ILE A 47 11.38 -10.20 -18.50
CA ILE A 47 10.61 -9.78 -17.33
C ILE A 47 9.28 -10.50 -17.42
N ARG A 48 9.22 -11.74 -16.93
CA ARG A 48 7.98 -12.48 -16.68
C ARG A 48 7.74 -12.48 -15.17
N PRO A 49 7.16 -11.41 -14.59
CA PRO A 49 6.73 -11.49 -13.20
C PRO A 49 5.72 -12.63 -13.10
N ALA A 50 5.82 -13.43 -12.05
CA ALA A 50 4.79 -14.41 -11.76
C ALA A 50 3.44 -13.69 -11.62
N PHE A 51 2.37 -14.30 -12.10
CA PHE A 51 1.02 -13.76 -11.88
C PHE A 51 0.77 -13.64 -10.38
N ASP A 52 0.30 -12.47 -9.95
CA ASP A 52 -0.15 -12.26 -8.59
C ASP A 52 -1.34 -13.20 -8.31
N LYS A 53 -1.24 -13.99 -7.25
CA LYS A 53 -2.31 -14.90 -6.81
C LYS A 53 -3.43 -14.16 -6.07
N SER A 54 -3.27 -12.87 -5.88
CA SER A 54 -4.22 -11.99 -5.21
C SER A 54 -4.27 -10.64 -5.92
N PRO A 55 -4.61 -10.64 -7.23
CA PRO A 55 -4.60 -9.41 -8.02
C PRO A 55 -5.52 -8.37 -7.39
N MET A 56 -5.10 -7.11 -7.44
CA MET A 56 -5.92 -5.98 -7.02
C MET A 56 -7.00 -5.71 -8.06
N ASP A 57 -8.22 -5.52 -7.57
CA ASP A 57 -9.42 -5.22 -8.35
C ASP A 57 -10.10 -3.97 -7.81
N MET A 58 -10.96 -3.38 -8.64
CA MET A 58 -11.64 -2.14 -8.37
C MET A 58 -13.07 -2.17 -8.89
N ILE A 59 -14.03 -1.95 -7.98
CA ILE A 59 -15.45 -1.90 -8.30
C ILE A 59 -16.02 -0.51 -8.01
N TYR A 60 -17.07 -0.13 -8.73
CA TYR A 60 -17.77 1.14 -8.57
C TYR A 60 -19.26 0.94 -8.35
N TYR A 61 -19.89 1.92 -7.70
CA TYR A 61 -21.32 2.13 -7.78
C TYR A 61 -21.63 3.52 -8.36
N PRO A 62 -22.53 3.66 -9.36
CA PRO A 62 -23.24 2.58 -10.05
C PRO A 62 -22.28 1.61 -10.74
N VAL A 63 -22.71 0.36 -10.90
CA VAL A 63 -21.94 -0.69 -11.59
C VAL A 63 -21.59 -0.19 -13.00
N ASP A 64 -20.39 -0.54 -13.47
CA ASP A 64 -19.84 -0.11 -14.76
C ASP A 64 -19.67 1.41 -14.93
N TYR A 65 -19.55 2.16 -13.82
CA TYR A 65 -19.37 3.62 -13.87
C TYR A 65 -18.35 4.12 -14.91
N PRO A 66 -17.14 3.54 -15.07
CA PRO A 66 -16.21 3.98 -16.12
C PRO A 66 -16.79 3.87 -17.54
N VAL A 67 -17.54 2.80 -17.84
CA VAL A 67 -18.21 2.59 -19.13
C VAL A 67 -19.36 3.58 -19.30
N LEU A 68 -20.15 3.82 -18.25
CA LEU A 68 -21.21 4.83 -18.25
C LEU A 68 -20.65 6.23 -18.52
N LYS A 69 -19.51 6.57 -17.92
CA LYS A 69 -18.83 7.85 -18.13
C LYS A 69 -18.28 7.98 -19.56
N MET A 70 -17.60 6.96 -20.07
CA MET A 70 -17.05 6.98 -21.45
C MET A 70 -18.15 7.07 -22.52
N SER A 71 -19.30 6.43 -22.28
CA SER A 71 -20.45 6.48 -23.20
C SER A 71 -21.29 7.76 -23.08
N GLY A 72 -20.92 8.69 -22.19
CA GLY A 72 -21.66 9.93 -21.95
C GLY A 72 -23.00 9.73 -21.23
N LYS A 73 -23.29 8.52 -20.73
CA LYS A 73 -24.53 8.22 -19.98
C LYS A 73 -24.54 8.80 -18.56
N THR A 74 -23.37 9.17 -18.04
CA THR A 74 -23.26 9.92 -16.78
C THR A 74 -22.16 10.97 -16.85
N SER A 75 -22.41 12.12 -16.22
CA SER A 75 -21.43 13.19 -15.99
C SER A 75 -21.11 13.39 -14.50
N GLN A 76 -21.86 12.74 -13.61
CA GLN A 76 -21.71 12.84 -12.16
C GLN A 76 -20.59 11.92 -11.67
N GLN A 77 -20.05 12.16 -10.48
CA GLN A 77 -19.12 11.22 -9.83
C GLN A 77 -19.83 9.90 -9.47
N PRO A 78 -19.11 8.77 -9.35
CA PRO A 78 -19.71 7.56 -8.81
C PRO A 78 -20.08 7.81 -7.34
N ILE A 79 -21.01 7.05 -6.78
CA ILE A 79 -21.37 7.15 -5.36
C ILE A 79 -20.27 6.54 -4.49
N ALA A 80 -19.75 5.39 -4.91
CA ALA A 80 -18.74 4.66 -4.16
C ALA A 80 -17.76 3.91 -5.07
N ARG A 81 -16.60 3.59 -4.50
CA ARG A 81 -15.58 2.72 -5.08
C ARG A 81 -15.00 1.83 -4.00
N VAL A 82 -14.69 0.58 -4.35
CA VAL A 82 -13.84 -0.28 -3.51
C VAL A 82 -12.62 -0.70 -4.32
N ILE A 83 -11.44 -0.64 -3.70
CA ILE A 83 -10.19 -1.21 -4.20
C ILE A 83 -9.77 -2.31 -3.22
N TYR A 84 -9.59 -3.52 -3.73
CA TYR A 84 -9.32 -4.69 -2.88
C TYR A 84 -8.53 -5.74 -3.65
N SER A 85 -7.70 -6.52 -2.95
CA SER A 85 -7.04 -7.69 -3.54
C SER A 85 -7.90 -8.94 -3.41
N ARG A 86 -7.86 -9.78 -4.45
CA ARG A 86 -8.73 -10.95 -4.61
C ARG A 86 -7.96 -12.27 -4.42
N PRO A 87 -7.67 -12.69 -3.19
CA PRO A 87 -7.02 -13.99 -2.97
C PRO A 87 -7.89 -15.15 -3.43
N GLU A 88 -7.25 -16.15 -4.03
CA GLU A 88 -7.89 -17.40 -4.41
C GLU A 88 -7.97 -18.40 -3.26
N LYS A 89 -8.98 -19.25 -3.23
CA LYS A 89 -9.19 -20.32 -2.25
C LYS A 89 -8.09 -21.38 -2.40
N ASN A 90 -7.84 -21.83 -3.62
CA ASN A 90 -6.77 -22.78 -3.95
C ASN A 90 -6.85 -24.06 -3.10
N GLY A 91 -8.04 -24.63 -2.98
CA GLY A 91 -8.28 -25.87 -2.21
C GLY A 91 -8.18 -25.73 -0.69
N ARG A 92 -7.87 -24.54 -0.17
CA ARG A 92 -7.76 -24.30 1.28
C ARG A 92 -9.14 -24.16 1.92
N VAL A 93 -9.19 -24.37 3.24
CA VAL A 93 -10.31 -23.94 4.09
C VAL A 93 -10.08 -22.48 4.43
N ILE A 94 -11.02 -21.60 4.05
CA ILE A 94 -10.82 -20.15 4.24
C ILE A 94 -11.19 -19.75 5.66
N PHE A 95 -12.47 -19.82 6.01
CA PHE A 95 -12.95 -19.35 7.31
C PHE A 95 -12.69 -20.38 8.41
N GLY A 96 -12.16 -19.91 9.54
CA GLY A 96 -11.70 -20.76 10.64
C GLY A 96 -10.25 -21.28 10.47
N ASN A 97 -9.58 -21.00 9.34
CA ASN A 97 -8.18 -21.37 9.13
C ASN A 97 -7.34 -20.22 8.55
N VAL A 98 -7.48 -19.93 7.25
CA VAL A 98 -6.74 -18.80 6.62
C VAL A 98 -7.24 -17.47 7.18
N VAL A 99 -8.55 -17.31 7.25
CA VAL A 99 -9.22 -16.19 7.92
C VAL A 99 -9.78 -16.74 9.23
N LYS A 100 -9.14 -16.39 10.33
CA LYS A 100 -9.56 -16.85 11.65
C LYS A 100 -10.80 -16.10 12.13
N TYR A 101 -11.73 -16.83 12.74
CA TYR A 101 -12.88 -16.21 13.37
C TYR A 101 -12.47 -15.39 14.59
N SER A 102 -13.23 -14.33 14.87
CA SER A 102 -13.01 -13.40 15.99
C SER A 102 -11.67 -12.65 15.96
N GLU A 103 -10.94 -12.70 14.84
CA GLU A 103 -9.72 -11.93 14.61
C GLU A 103 -9.95 -10.90 13.48
N HIS A 104 -9.25 -9.77 13.54
CA HIS A 104 -9.33 -8.80 12.47
C HIS A 104 -8.71 -9.33 11.18
N TRP A 105 -9.36 -9.02 10.07
CA TRP A 105 -8.93 -9.33 8.71
C TRP A 105 -9.01 -8.05 7.87
N ARG A 106 -7.97 -7.80 7.06
CA ARG A 106 -7.90 -6.74 6.04
C ARG A 106 -8.92 -6.86 4.91
N LEU A 107 -9.82 -7.86 5.01
CA LEU A 107 -10.91 -8.10 4.07
C LEU A 107 -10.38 -8.21 2.63
N GLY A 108 -9.36 -9.06 2.44
CA GLY A 108 -8.58 -9.21 1.23
C GLY A 108 -7.20 -9.82 1.50
N ALA A 109 -6.29 -9.68 0.53
CA ALA A 109 -4.87 -10.00 0.66
C ALA A 109 -4.02 -8.76 0.30
N ASN A 110 -2.69 -8.85 0.40
CA ASN A 110 -1.76 -7.75 0.09
C ASN A 110 -2.16 -6.42 0.77
N GLU A 111 -2.63 -5.42 0.02
CA GLU A 111 -3.05 -4.12 0.55
C GLU A 111 -4.34 -4.20 1.38
N ALA A 112 -4.52 -3.28 2.34
CA ALA A 112 -5.80 -3.19 3.03
C ALA A 112 -6.91 -2.74 2.07
N THR A 113 -8.08 -3.36 2.15
CA THR A 113 -9.21 -2.99 1.31
C THR A 113 -9.64 -1.55 1.59
N GLU A 114 -9.71 -0.73 0.56
CA GLU A 114 -10.14 0.67 0.66
C GLU A 114 -11.55 0.84 0.09
N ILE A 115 -12.42 1.49 0.84
CA ILE A 115 -13.72 1.97 0.37
C ILE A 115 -13.72 3.50 0.33
N GLU A 116 -14.14 4.06 -0.79
CA GLU A 116 -14.28 5.49 -0.98
C GLU A 116 -15.73 5.84 -1.29
N PHE A 117 -16.27 6.80 -0.55
CA PHE A 117 -17.57 7.42 -0.78
C PHE A 117 -17.37 8.82 -1.32
N PHE A 118 -17.94 9.11 -2.49
CA PHE A 118 -17.84 10.44 -3.12
C PHE A 118 -18.95 11.39 -2.67
N THR A 119 -19.98 10.85 -2.02
CA THR A 119 -21.04 11.59 -1.33
C THR A 119 -21.17 11.06 0.10
N ASP A 120 -21.84 11.83 0.97
CA ASP A 120 -22.25 11.32 2.28
C ASP A 120 -23.22 10.14 2.06
N VAL A 121 -23.07 9.09 2.88
CA VAL A 121 -23.94 7.90 2.85
C VAL A 121 -24.42 7.57 4.26
N SER A 122 -25.37 6.64 4.35
CA SER A 122 -25.90 6.11 5.59
C SER A 122 -25.73 4.59 5.65
N ILE A 123 -25.21 4.11 6.78
CA ILE A 123 -25.01 2.68 7.04
C ILE A 123 -25.53 2.40 8.44
N GLN A 124 -26.54 1.53 8.57
CA GLN A 124 -27.18 1.18 9.85
C GLN A 124 -27.51 2.40 10.73
N ASN A 125 -28.18 3.41 10.14
CA ASN A 125 -28.55 4.68 10.77
C ASN A 125 -27.38 5.61 11.18
N LYS A 126 -26.13 5.26 10.83
CA LYS A 126 -24.96 6.13 11.02
C LYS A 126 -24.70 6.91 9.75
N LYS A 127 -24.55 8.23 9.86
CA LYS A 127 -24.12 9.08 8.75
C LYS A 127 -22.61 8.98 8.58
N ILE A 128 -22.18 8.54 7.41
CA ILE A 128 -20.79 8.40 7.01
C ILE A 128 -20.49 9.54 6.05
N ARG A 129 -19.50 10.37 6.38
CA ARG A 129 -19.11 11.48 5.51
C ARG A 129 -18.45 10.95 4.25
N LYS A 130 -18.58 11.69 3.14
CA LYS A 130 -17.75 11.45 1.97
C LYS A 130 -16.27 11.41 2.36
N GLY A 131 -15.53 10.50 1.76
CA GLY A 131 -14.14 10.25 2.11
C GLY A 131 -13.73 8.81 1.81
N ARG A 132 -12.45 8.54 2.05
CA ARG A 132 -11.85 7.23 1.86
C ARG A 132 -11.48 6.63 3.20
N TYR A 133 -11.72 5.34 3.33
CA TYR A 133 -11.56 4.56 4.54
C TYR A 133 -10.95 3.21 4.19
N ILE A 134 -10.27 2.58 5.15
CA ILE A 134 -10.04 1.15 5.10
C ILE A 134 -11.28 0.43 5.59
N LEU A 135 -11.64 -0.66 4.91
CA LEU A 135 -12.71 -1.57 5.30
C LEU A 135 -12.10 -2.86 5.88
N TYR A 136 -12.05 -2.93 7.20
CA TYR A 136 -11.68 -4.15 7.92
C TYR A 136 -12.91 -5.01 8.20
N CYS A 137 -12.66 -6.28 8.54
CA CYS A 137 -13.69 -7.23 8.95
C CYS A 137 -13.21 -8.08 10.12
N ILE A 138 -14.06 -8.30 11.12
CA ILE A 138 -13.92 -9.38 12.09
C ILE A 138 -15.01 -10.41 11.76
N PRO A 139 -14.67 -11.58 11.19
CA PRO A 139 -15.65 -12.58 10.84
C PRO A 139 -16.02 -13.44 12.05
N TYR A 140 -17.30 -13.79 12.14
CA TYR A 140 -17.86 -14.83 13.00
C TYR A 140 -18.64 -15.82 12.11
N PRO A 141 -19.05 -16.99 12.63
CA PRO A 141 -19.82 -17.96 11.84
C PRO A 141 -21.15 -17.42 11.30
N ASP A 142 -21.83 -16.55 12.04
CA ASP A 142 -23.19 -16.05 11.76
C ASP A 142 -23.26 -14.55 11.44
N LYS A 143 -22.17 -13.80 11.66
CA LYS A 143 -22.08 -12.38 11.36
C LYS A 143 -20.67 -11.94 11.01
N TRP A 144 -20.54 -10.86 10.25
CA TRP A 144 -19.29 -10.14 10.08
C TRP A 144 -19.41 -8.75 10.71
N THR A 145 -18.44 -8.36 11.52
CA THR A 145 -18.30 -6.99 12.02
C THR A 145 -17.40 -6.21 11.06
N LEU A 146 -17.99 -5.34 10.26
CA LEU A 146 -17.30 -4.49 9.29
C LEU A 146 -16.91 -3.16 9.94
N ILE A 147 -15.69 -2.71 9.69
CA ILE A 147 -15.10 -1.57 10.39
C ILE A 147 -14.51 -0.60 9.37
N LEU A 148 -14.86 0.69 9.49
CA LEU A 148 -14.22 1.77 8.74
C LEU A 148 -13.12 2.40 9.60
N ASN A 149 -11.92 2.44 9.05
CA ASN A 149 -10.71 2.93 9.73
C ASN A 149 -10.02 4.02 8.87
N ASP A 150 -9.41 5.04 9.49
CA ASP A 150 -8.78 6.17 8.77
C ASP A 150 -7.27 6.04 8.54
N ASP A 151 -6.65 4.91 8.89
CA ASP A 151 -5.23 4.67 8.70
C ASP A 151 -4.88 4.24 7.26
N LEU A 152 -5.11 5.13 6.29
CA LEU A 152 -4.93 4.87 4.87
C LEU A 152 -3.48 4.50 4.49
N PHE A 153 -3.32 3.86 3.32
CA PHE A 153 -2.03 3.51 2.72
C PHE A 153 -1.23 2.44 3.48
N VAL A 154 -1.92 1.52 4.16
CA VAL A 154 -1.29 0.42 4.89
C VAL A 154 -1.60 -0.94 4.26
N TRP A 155 -0.72 -1.91 4.55
CA TRP A 155 -0.86 -3.29 4.10
C TRP A 155 -1.93 -4.09 4.87
N GLY A 156 -2.46 -3.53 5.97
CA GLY A 156 -3.58 -4.12 6.71
C GLY A 156 -3.25 -5.34 7.60
N LEU A 157 -1.98 -5.73 7.74
CA LEU A 157 -1.59 -6.75 8.73
C LEU A 157 -1.40 -6.19 10.14
N ARG A 158 -0.97 -4.92 10.25
CA ARG A 158 -0.92 -4.21 11.53
C ARG A 158 -2.13 -3.30 11.59
N ILE A 159 -3.15 -3.77 12.27
CA ILE A 159 -4.43 -3.07 12.35
C ILE A 159 -4.41 -2.16 13.56
N HIS A 160 -4.45 -0.86 13.32
CA HIS A 160 -4.50 0.16 14.37
C HIS A 160 -5.96 0.41 14.75
N SER A 161 -6.52 -0.41 15.65
CA SER A 161 -7.92 -0.27 16.10
C SER A 161 -8.23 1.08 16.77
N SER A 162 -7.21 1.82 17.25
CA SER A 162 -7.37 3.20 17.72
C SER A 162 -7.79 4.19 16.62
N LYS A 163 -7.77 3.76 15.36
CA LYS A 163 -8.16 4.49 14.15
C LYS A 163 -9.52 4.05 13.60
N ASP A 164 -10.22 3.15 14.31
CA ASP A 164 -11.56 2.71 13.94
C ASP A 164 -12.57 3.85 14.19
N ILE A 165 -13.32 4.23 13.15
CA ILE A 165 -14.31 5.32 13.20
C ILE A 165 -15.73 4.78 13.28
N TYR A 166 -16.02 3.74 12.50
CA TYR A 166 -17.35 3.13 12.44
C TYR A 166 -17.25 1.61 12.47
N SER A 167 -18.26 0.98 13.06
CA SER A 167 -18.42 -0.47 13.10
C SER A 167 -19.88 -0.84 12.86
N PHE A 168 -20.10 -1.91 12.10
CA PHE A 168 -21.40 -2.40 11.65
C PHE A 168 -21.41 -3.92 11.70
N ASP A 169 -22.46 -4.51 12.30
CA ASP A 169 -22.66 -5.96 12.29
C ASP A 169 -23.61 -6.33 11.16
N VAL A 170 -23.16 -7.18 10.23
CA VAL A 170 -24.00 -7.71 9.16
C VAL A 170 -24.11 -9.23 9.26
N PRO A 171 -25.28 -9.83 8.97
CA PRO A 171 -25.40 -11.29 8.95
C PRO A 171 -24.43 -11.92 7.94
N ALA A 172 -23.81 -13.01 8.34
CA ALA A 172 -23.06 -13.90 7.47
C ALA A 172 -23.92 -15.11 7.14
N SER A 173 -23.84 -15.57 5.90
CA SER A 173 -24.64 -16.67 5.38
C SER A 173 -23.76 -17.60 4.57
N THR A 174 -24.17 -18.87 4.49
CA THR A 174 -23.55 -19.83 3.58
C THR A 174 -24.19 -19.75 2.20
N THR A 175 -23.38 -19.81 1.16
CA THR A 175 -23.83 -19.85 -0.24
C THR A 175 -23.94 -21.28 -0.74
N GLY A 176 -24.78 -21.50 -1.77
CA GLY A 176 -24.84 -22.78 -2.46
C GLY A 176 -23.62 -23.05 -3.35
N ASP A 177 -22.96 -21.98 -3.80
CA ASP A 177 -21.76 -22.03 -4.63
C ASP A 177 -20.49 -21.77 -3.81
N VAL A 178 -19.36 -22.27 -4.29
CA VAL A 178 -18.03 -21.97 -3.76
C VAL A 178 -17.39 -20.86 -4.61
N TYR A 179 -17.08 -19.74 -3.98
CA TYR A 179 -16.35 -18.63 -4.58
C TYR A 179 -14.86 -18.91 -4.51
N GLU A 180 -14.26 -19.32 -5.63
CA GLU A 180 -12.82 -19.59 -5.71
C GLU A 180 -11.99 -18.33 -5.44
N ALA A 181 -12.35 -17.17 -6.01
CA ALA A 181 -11.68 -15.90 -5.69
C ALA A 181 -12.53 -15.09 -4.70
N PHE A 182 -11.88 -14.45 -3.73
CA PHE A 182 -12.55 -13.44 -2.93
C PHE A 182 -13.12 -12.37 -3.85
N THR A 183 -14.42 -12.10 -3.68
CA THR A 183 -15.19 -11.27 -4.60
C THR A 183 -15.98 -10.26 -3.81
N MET A 184 -15.87 -9.01 -4.24
CA MET A 184 -16.75 -7.92 -3.85
C MET A 184 -17.47 -7.39 -5.08
N GLN A 185 -18.74 -7.04 -4.90
CA GLN A 185 -19.51 -6.34 -5.93
C GLN A 185 -20.55 -5.43 -5.29
N PHE A 186 -20.86 -4.33 -5.97
CA PHE A 186 -22.02 -3.54 -5.61
C PHE A 186 -23.26 -4.03 -6.36
N GLU A 187 -24.40 -4.00 -5.68
CA GLU A 187 -25.71 -4.28 -6.26
C GLU A 187 -26.70 -3.16 -5.87
N PRO A 188 -27.76 -2.91 -6.66
CA PRO A 188 -28.84 -2.04 -6.24
C PRO A 188 -29.49 -2.54 -4.95
N GLY A 189 -29.68 -1.63 -3.98
CA GLY A 189 -30.41 -1.87 -2.74
C GLY A 189 -31.74 -1.12 -2.75
N LYS A 190 -32.62 -1.42 -1.78
CA LYS A 190 -33.96 -0.79 -1.68
C LYS A 190 -33.90 0.74 -1.59
N GLU A 191 -32.95 1.26 -0.81
CA GLU A 191 -32.79 2.70 -0.51
C GLU A 191 -31.41 3.22 -0.95
N GLY A 192 -30.77 2.56 -1.91
CA GLY A 192 -29.42 2.91 -2.35
C GLY A 192 -28.72 1.73 -3.01
N MET A 193 -27.66 1.25 -2.37
CA MET A 193 -26.84 0.13 -2.86
C MET A 193 -26.55 -0.87 -1.74
N GLN A 194 -25.97 -1.99 -2.11
CA GLN A 194 -25.40 -2.94 -1.16
C GLN A 194 -24.04 -3.43 -1.65
N LEU A 195 -23.07 -3.54 -0.74
CA LEU A 195 -21.78 -4.17 -1.01
C LEU A 195 -21.89 -5.66 -0.63
N VAL A 196 -21.84 -6.54 -1.62
CA VAL A 196 -21.80 -7.99 -1.44
C VAL A 196 -20.36 -8.44 -1.37
N MET A 197 -20.02 -9.24 -0.38
CA MET A 197 -18.67 -9.80 -0.17
C MET A 197 -18.80 -11.31 0.00
N ALA A 198 -18.08 -12.08 -0.82
CA ALA A 198 -18.11 -13.54 -0.77
C ALA A 198 -16.73 -14.16 -1.00
N TRP A 199 -16.43 -15.22 -0.24
CA TRP A 199 -15.26 -16.08 -0.45
C TRP A 199 -15.59 -17.49 0.04
N ASP A 200 -15.06 -18.52 -0.63
CA ASP A 200 -15.43 -19.90 -0.31
C ASP A 200 -16.96 -20.02 -0.34
N ASN A 201 -17.57 -20.62 0.67
CA ASN A 201 -19.02 -20.68 0.82
C ASN A 201 -19.59 -19.61 1.76
N ALA A 202 -18.83 -18.59 2.17
CA ALA A 202 -19.32 -17.55 3.07
C ALA A 202 -19.66 -16.26 2.32
N LYS A 203 -20.76 -15.62 2.70
CA LYS A 203 -21.21 -14.35 2.14
C LYS A 203 -21.74 -13.41 3.21
N ALA A 204 -21.38 -12.14 3.11
CA ALA A 204 -21.97 -11.05 3.88
C ALA A 204 -22.39 -9.91 2.93
N VAL A 205 -23.41 -9.15 3.34
CA VAL A 205 -23.94 -8.02 2.57
C VAL A 205 -24.02 -6.80 3.46
N LEU A 206 -23.45 -5.69 3.02
CA LEU A 206 -23.53 -4.39 3.70
C LEU A 206 -24.47 -3.45 2.93
N PRO A 207 -25.70 -3.22 3.42
CA PRO A 207 -26.59 -2.21 2.86
C PRO A 207 -26.08 -0.79 3.13
N ILE A 208 -26.14 0.07 2.11
CA ILE A 208 -25.67 1.46 2.15
C ILE A 208 -26.73 2.33 1.45
N SER A 209 -27.31 3.28 2.17
CA SER A 209 -28.29 4.24 1.63
C SER A 209 -27.70 5.64 1.42
N PHE A 210 -28.33 6.44 0.58
CA PHE A 210 -27.93 7.82 0.26
C PHE A 210 -29.08 8.61 -0.37
#